data_AF-A0A969GIU2-F1
#
_entry.id   AF-A0A969GIU2-F1
#
_cell.length_a   1.000
_cell.length_b   1.000
_cell.length_c   1.000
_cell.angle_alpha   90.00
_cell.angle_beta   90.00
_cell.angle_gamma   90.00
#
_symmetry.space_group_name_H-M   'P 1'
#
loop_
_entity.id
_entity.type
_entity.pdbx_description
1 polymer ?
#
loop_
_entity_poly.entity_id
_entity_poly.type
_entity_poly.pdbx_seq_one_letter_code
_entity_poly.pdbx_strand_id
1 'polypeptide(L)'
;GGAENLLAKARESYAQGEYRWVAQVVNHLVFAEPDNKAARDLQADALEQLGYQAESGPWRNFYLSAAKELRDGVVVLDTPKTANPDVIKAMTLEMFFDLLAVRLIGPKAADKKIVMNAHFTDTEERYVLTVENGVLNYARGKQADDADVSLAMPRAVLNEILLGEATPADKLATGEAAIQGDPGKLAEFMALLDDFEFWFNIVTP
;
A
#
# COMPACT_ATOMS: atom_id res chain seq x y z
N GLY A 1 8.59 21.62 -28.07
CA GLY A 1 9.58 21.48 -29.15
C GLY A 1 10.13 20.07 -29.29
N GLY A 2 9.46 19.03 -28.77
CA GLY A 2 10.01 17.66 -28.77
C GLY A 2 11.10 17.42 -27.72
N ALA A 3 11.41 16.15 -27.48
CA ALA A 3 12.39 15.69 -26.50
C ALA A 3 13.78 16.29 -26.73
N GLU A 4 14.28 16.25 -27.96
CA GLU A 4 15.63 16.72 -28.31
C GLU A 4 15.85 18.20 -27.98
N ASN A 5 14.92 19.07 -28.36
CA ASN A 5 15.04 20.50 -28.06
C ASN A 5 14.91 20.79 -26.56
N LEU A 6 14.13 20.00 -25.82
CA LEU A 6 14.04 20.12 -24.36
C LEU A 6 15.38 19.74 -23.73
N LEU A 7 15.96 18.60 -24.12
CA LEU A 7 17.26 18.14 -23.61
C LEU A 7 18.39 19.11 -23.96
N ALA A 8 18.40 19.67 -25.17
CA ALA A 8 19.38 20.67 -25.56
C ALA A 8 19.38 21.88 -24.62
N LYS A 9 18.21 22.48 -24.38
CA LYS A 9 18.07 23.63 -23.47
C LYS A 9 18.34 23.25 -22.02
N ALA A 10 17.91 22.07 -21.58
CA ALA A 10 18.16 21.60 -20.23
C ALA A 10 19.66 21.40 -19.96
N ARG A 11 20.45 20.94 -20.95
CA ARG A 11 21.91 20.84 -20.82
C ARG A 11 22.59 22.20 -20.70
N GLU A 12 22.07 23.23 -21.38
CA GLU A 12 22.57 24.60 -21.23
C GLU A 12 22.34 25.12 -19.79
N SER A 13 21.13 24.96 -19.26
CA SER A 13 20.82 25.30 -17.87
C SER A 13 21.63 24.47 -16.86
N TYR A 14 21.86 23.18 -17.16
CA TYR A 14 22.71 22.32 -16.33
C TYR A 14 24.14 22.85 -16.26
N ALA A 15 24.72 23.24 -17.40
CA ALA A 15 26.05 23.82 -17.46
C ALA A 15 26.18 25.16 -16.69
N GLN A 16 25.07 25.87 -16.51
CA GLN A 16 24.98 27.10 -15.71
C GLN A 16 24.75 26.84 -14.22
N GLY A 17 24.64 25.58 -13.80
CA GLY A 17 24.41 25.19 -12.40
C GLY A 17 22.94 25.32 -11.96
N GLU A 18 21.99 25.46 -12.89
CA GLU A 18 20.57 25.63 -12.60
C GLU A 18 19.87 24.29 -12.29
N TYR A 19 20.49 23.45 -11.45
CA TYR A 19 20.08 22.04 -11.25
C TYR A 19 18.63 21.88 -10.79
N ARG A 20 18.11 22.81 -9.97
CA ARG A 20 16.71 22.81 -9.53
C ARG A 20 15.73 22.94 -10.71
N TRP A 21 16.07 23.80 -11.68
CA TRP A 21 15.28 24.00 -12.87
C TRP A 21 15.39 22.79 -13.82
N VAL A 22 16.60 22.29 -14.03
CA VAL A 22 16.85 21.09 -14.85
C VAL A 22 16.04 19.90 -14.32
N ALA A 23 16.09 19.64 -13.01
CA ALA A 23 15.35 18.57 -12.37
C ALA A 23 13.83 18.69 -12.55
N GLN A 24 13.29 19.92 -12.61
CA GLN A 24 11.86 20.13 -12.86
C GLN A 24 11.50 19.91 -14.33
N VAL A 25 12.23 20.53 -15.26
CA VAL A 25 11.86 20.51 -16.68
C VAL A 25 12.12 19.14 -17.33
N VAL A 26 13.20 18.45 -16.96
CA VAL A 26 13.54 17.13 -17.50
C VAL A 26 12.64 16.05 -16.91
N ASN A 27 12.12 16.20 -15.68
CA ASN A 27 11.11 15.31 -15.11
C ASN A 27 9.87 15.19 -16.01
N HIS A 28 9.40 16.28 -16.62
CA HIS A 28 8.29 16.20 -17.57
C HIS A 28 8.58 15.30 -18.76
N LEU A 29 9.83 15.29 -19.26
CA LEU A 29 10.24 14.42 -20.35
C LEU A 29 10.36 12.95 -19.88
N VAL A 30 10.91 12.71 -18.68
CA VAL A 30 10.97 11.35 -18.10
C VAL A 30 9.56 10.75 -17.94
N PHE A 31 8.60 11.54 -17.48
CA PHE A 31 7.21 11.07 -17.34
C PHE A 31 6.48 10.91 -18.68
N ALA A 32 6.87 11.66 -19.73
CA ALA A 32 6.30 11.52 -21.06
C ALA A 32 6.92 10.36 -21.86
N GLU A 33 8.23 10.12 -21.68
CA GLU A 33 9.03 9.11 -22.39
C GLU A 33 9.90 8.34 -21.37
N PRO A 34 9.33 7.38 -20.61
CA PRO A 34 10.03 6.71 -19.51
C PRO A 34 11.21 5.82 -19.95
N ASP A 35 11.27 5.44 -21.22
CA ASP A 35 12.37 4.69 -21.81
C ASP A 35 13.47 5.59 -22.41
N ASN A 36 13.29 6.92 -22.37
CA ASN A 36 14.27 7.87 -22.88
C ASN A 36 15.48 7.96 -21.95
N LYS A 37 16.49 7.12 -22.24
CA LYS A 37 17.72 7.05 -21.44
C LYS A 37 18.43 8.40 -21.31
N ALA A 38 18.46 9.21 -22.36
CA ALA A 38 19.12 10.52 -22.31
C ALA A 38 18.43 11.50 -21.35
N ALA A 39 17.09 11.43 -21.24
CA ALA A 39 16.34 12.19 -20.26
C ALA A 39 16.56 11.69 -18.84
N ARG A 40 16.53 10.37 -18.64
CA ARG A 40 16.79 9.76 -17.32
C ARG A 40 18.19 10.07 -16.82
N ASP A 41 19.20 9.96 -17.67
CA ASP A 41 20.59 10.23 -17.31
C ASP A 41 20.79 11.72 -16.95
N LEU A 42 20.23 12.66 -17.74
CA LEU A 42 20.31 14.09 -17.42
C LEU A 42 19.55 14.47 -16.14
N GLN A 43 18.39 13.84 -15.92
CA GLN A 43 17.63 14.01 -14.68
C GLN A 43 18.42 13.48 -13.47
N ALA A 44 19.05 12.30 -13.61
CA ALA A 44 19.86 11.70 -12.56
C ALA A 44 21.06 12.59 -12.21
N ASP A 45 21.74 13.15 -13.21
CA ASP A 45 22.87 14.05 -13.00
C ASP A 45 22.44 15.32 -12.24
N ALA A 46 21.31 15.92 -12.61
CA ALA A 46 20.78 17.11 -11.93
C ALA A 46 20.42 16.83 -10.46
N LEU A 47 19.73 15.72 -10.19
CA LEU A 47 19.39 15.30 -8.83
C LEU A 47 20.65 14.96 -8.03
N GLU A 48 21.64 14.31 -8.63
CA GLU A 48 22.91 13.98 -7.96
C GLU A 48 23.67 15.24 -7.53
N GLN A 49 23.74 16.28 -8.37
CA GLN A 49 24.32 17.57 -7.99
C GLN A 49 23.55 18.23 -6.83
N LEU A 50 22.23 18.15 -6.82
CA LEU A 50 21.41 18.64 -5.71
C LEU A 50 21.65 17.84 -4.42
N GLY A 51 21.84 16.52 -4.53
CA GLY A 51 22.19 15.65 -3.42
C GLY A 51 23.57 15.94 -2.83
N TYR A 52 24.53 16.35 -3.66
CA TYR A 52 25.86 16.79 -3.19
C TYR A 52 25.80 18.13 -2.45
N GLN A 53 24.89 19.02 -2.82
CA GLN A 53 24.71 20.33 -2.19
C GLN A 53 23.78 20.29 -0.98
N ALA A 54 23.03 19.21 -0.78
CA ALA A 54 22.07 19.09 0.30
C ALA A 54 22.78 18.97 1.67
N GLU A 55 22.55 19.95 2.55
CA GLU A 55 22.94 19.88 3.96
C GLU A 55 22.09 18.86 4.74
N SER A 56 20.82 18.70 4.35
CA SER A 56 19.89 17.76 4.97
C SER A 56 20.15 16.33 4.51
N GLY A 57 20.47 15.46 5.46
CA GLY A 57 20.67 14.01 5.21
C GLY A 57 19.50 13.35 4.47
N PRO A 58 18.23 13.54 4.89
CA PRO A 58 17.08 13.05 4.12
C PRO A 58 17.06 13.55 2.68
N TRP A 59 17.29 14.85 2.43
CA TRP A 59 17.29 15.39 1.07
C TRP A 59 18.38 14.76 0.20
N ARG A 60 19.59 14.62 0.75
CA ARG A 60 20.68 13.89 0.09
C ARG A 60 20.25 12.48 -0.28
N ASN A 61 19.63 11.73 0.63
CA ASN A 61 19.18 10.37 0.38
C ASN A 61 18.12 10.32 -0.73
N PHE A 62 17.09 11.18 -0.69
CA PHE A 62 16.06 11.24 -1.74
C PHE A 62 16.66 11.52 -3.12
N TYR A 63 17.53 12.53 -3.23
CA TYR A 63 18.17 12.88 -4.50
C TYR A 63 19.04 11.74 -5.07
N LEU A 64 19.87 11.12 -4.23
CA LEU A 64 20.79 10.08 -4.68
C LEU A 64 20.07 8.76 -4.98
N SER A 65 19.03 8.41 -4.22
CA SER A 65 18.18 7.25 -4.55
C SER A 65 17.43 7.46 -5.86
N ALA A 66 16.85 8.64 -6.07
CA ALA A 66 16.18 8.99 -7.31
C ALA A 66 17.13 8.92 -8.52
N ALA A 67 18.34 9.48 -8.40
CA ALA A 67 19.36 9.39 -9.44
C ALA A 67 19.75 7.94 -9.75
N LYS A 68 19.85 7.09 -8.71
CA LYS A 68 20.13 5.66 -8.87
C LYS A 68 19.01 4.93 -9.62
N GLU A 69 17.75 5.10 -9.22
CA GLU A 69 16.60 4.46 -9.88
C GLU A 69 16.41 4.96 -11.33
N LEU A 70 16.72 6.22 -11.61
CA LEU A 70 16.72 6.73 -12.98
C LEU A 70 17.77 6.04 -13.86
N ARG A 71 18.95 5.72 -13.32
CA ARG A 71 20.04 5.07 -14.06
C ARG A 71 19.85 3.55 -14.20
N ASP A 72 19.44 2.89 -13.11
CA ASP A 72 19.46 1.44 -12.98
C ASP A 72 18.06 0.79 -13.02
N GLY A 73 17.00 1.59 -12.82
CA GLY A 73 15.65 1.09 -12.53
C GLY A 73 15.45 0.77 -11.04
N VAL A 74 14.20 0.46 -10.67
CA VAL A 74 13.85 0.02 -9.32
C VAL A 74 14.38 -1.40 -9.11
N VAL A 75 15.18 -1.59 -8.06
CA VAL A 75 15.71 -2.91 -7.69
C VAL A 75 14.77 -3.54 -6.67
N VAL A 76 14.08 -4.60 -7.10
CA VAL A 76 13.21 -5.38 -6.22
C VAL A 76 14.06 -6.24 -5.30
N LEU A 77 13.94 -6.01 -4.00
CA LEU A 77 14.56 -6.80 -2.95
C LEU A 77 13.49 -7.42 -2.06
N ASP A 78 13.86 -8.44 -1.28
CA ASP A 78 12.97 -9.04 -0.29
C ASP A 78 12.51 -8.00 0.73
N THR A 79 11.20 -7.90 0.90
CA THR A 79 10.54 -6.98 1.82
C THR A 79 9.80 -7.76 2.92
N PRO A 80 9.62 -7.17 4.11
CA PRO A 80 8.80 -7.80 5.14
C PRO A 80 7.37 -8.02 4.61
N LYS A 81 6.91 -9.28 4.63
CA LYS A 81 5.56 -9.65 4.18
C LYS A 81 4.48 -9.29 5.19
N THR A 82 4.86 -9.12 6.46
CA THR A 82 3.97 -8.83 7.58
C THR A 82 4.60 -7.75 8.47
N ALA A 83 3.77 -7.05 9.24
CA ALA A 83 4.27 -6.13 10.25
C ALA A 83 4.94 -6.90 11.40
N ASN A 84 5.78 -6.22 12.17
CA ASN A 84 6.43 -6.82 13.35
C ASN A 84 5.37 -7.37 14.34
N PRO A 85 5.57 -8.56 14.94
CA PRO A 85 4.72 -9.11 16.01
C PRO A 85 4.25 -8.13 17.07
N ASP A 86 5.12 -7.25 17.56
CA ASP A 86 4.75 -6.29 18.61
C ASP A 86 3.77 -5.24 18.09
N VAL A 87 3.89 -4.85 16.81
CA VAL A 87 2.96 -3.92 16.16
C VAL A 87 1.60 -4.58 15.96
N ILE A 88 1.56 -5.84 15.51
CA ILE A 88 0.30 -6.59 15.30
C ILE A 88 -0.43 -6.80 16.63
N LYS A 89 0.30 -7.13 17.69
CA LYS A 89 -0.28 -7.31 19.04
C LYS A 89 -0.79 -6.00 19.64
N ALA A 90 -0.13 -4.87 19.37
CA ALA A 90 -0.54 -3.56 19.87
C ALA A 90 -1.67 -2.92 19.03
N MET A 91 -1.92 -3.40 17.81
CA MET A 91 -2.96 -2.88 16.92
C MET A 91 -4.35 -3.19 17.47
N THR A 92 -5.17 -2.17 17.70
CA THR A 92 -6.56 -2.39 18.14
C THR A 92 -7.40 -3.01 17.03
N LEU A 93 -8.57 -3.55 17.38
CA LEU A 93 -9.51 -4.09 16.39
C LEU A 93 -10.04 -3.01 15.46
N GLU A 94 -10.28 -1.80 15.98
CA GLU A 94 -10.67 -0.65 15.17
C GLU A 94 -9.59 -0.29 14.14
N MET A 95 -8.33 -0.18 14.55
CA MET A 95 -7.22 0.07 13.61
C MET A 95 -7.09 -1.02 12.55
N PHE A 96 -7.34 -2.28 12.93
CA PHE A 96 -7.34 -3.39 12.00
C PHE A 96 -8.47 -3.27 10.96
N PHE A 97 -9.69 -2.93 11.39
CA PHE A 97 -10.81 -2.72 10.47
C PHE A 97 -10.65 -1.47 9.61
N ASP A 98 -10.06 -0.39 10.14
CA ASP A 98 -9.65 0.77 9.34
C ASP A 98 -8.65 0.39 8.26
N LEU A 99 -7.67 -0.47 8.57
CA LEU A 99 -6.72 -0.98 7.57
C LEU A 99 -7.45 -1.78 6.48
N LEU A 100 -8.41 -2.64 6.82
CA LEU A 100 -9.22 -3.34 5.83
C LEU A 100 -10.05 -2.36 4.98
N ALA A 101 -10.55 -1.28 5.57
CA ALA A 101 -11.29 -0.25 4.85
C ALA A 101 -10.40 0.49 3.85
N VAL A 102 -9.15 0.79 4.22
CA VAL A 102 -8.13 1.37 3.30
C VAL A 102 -7.80 0.42 2.16
N ARG A 103 -7.75 -0.89 2.43
CA ARG A 103 -7.49 -1.91 1.41
C ARG A 103 -8.68 -2.17 0.49
N LEU A 104 -9.89 -1.75 0.84
CA LEU A 104 -11.06 -2.01 0.02
C LEU A 104 -10.97 -1.31 -1.34
N ILE A 105 -11.06 -2.07 -2.42
CA ILE A 105 -11.13 -1.55 -3.79
C ILE A 105 -12.55 -1.05 -4.04
N GLY A 106 -12.81 0.20 -3.65
CA GLY A 106 -14.13 0.83 -3.73
C GLY A 106 -14.86 0.65 -5.08
N PRO A 107 -14.21 0.85 -6.24
CA PRO A 107 -14.84 0.60 -7.54
C PRO A 107 -15.33 -0.84 -7.76
N LYS A 108 -14.65 -1.86 -7.20
CA LYS A 108 -15.11 -3.27 -7.27
C LYS A 108 -16.25 -3.53 -6.28
N ALA A 109 -16.31 -2.77 -5.20
CA ALA A 109 -17.29 -2.90 -4.12
C ALA A 109 -18.53 -2.00 -4.29
N ALA A 110 -18.60 -1.19 -5.34
CA ALA A 110 -19.63 -0.15 -5.51
C ALA A 110 -21.07 -0.69 -5.45
N ASP A 111 -21.32 -1.81 -6.14
CA ASP A 111 -22.65 -2.45 -6.21
C ASP A 111 -22.81 -3.62 -5.22
N LYS A 112 -21.90 -3.73 -4.25
CA LYS A 112 -21.88 -4.83 -3.28
C LYS A 112 -22.52 -4.39 -1.97
N LYS A 113 -23.31 -5.30 -1.40
CA LYS A 113 -23.78 -5.24 -0.02
C LYS A 113 -23.39 -6.53 0.69
N ILE A 114 -22.56 -6.39 1.73
CA ILE A 114 -22.10 -7.50 2.56
C ILE A 114 -22.16 -7.05 4.02
N VAL A 115 -22.89 -7.80 4.85
CA VAL A 115 -22.98 -7.58 6.30
C VAL A 115 -22.32 -8.75 7.01
N MET A 116 -21.32 -8.47 7.84
CA MET A 116 -20.55 -9.49 8.55
C MET A 116 -20.54 -9.20 10.04
N ASN A 117 -20.71 -10.22 10.87
CA ASN A 117 -20.44 -10.12 12.31
C ASN A 117 -19.03 -10.63 12.60
N ALA A 118 -18.34 -9.99 13.53
CA ALA A 118 -17.09 -10.48 14.10
C ALA A 118 -17.20 -10.49 15.64
N HIS A 119 -16.90 -11.63 16.26
CA HIS A 119 -16.89 -11.82 17.70
C HIS A 119 -15.52 -12.31 18.17
N PHE A 120 -14.88 -11.53 19.04
CA PHE A 120 -13.59 -11.87 19.63
C PHE A 120 -13.78 -12.51 20.99
N THR A 121 -13.70 -13.84 21.07
CA THR A 121 -14.19 -14.63 22.22
C THR A 121 -13.35 -14.52 23.49
N ASP A 122 -12.11 -14.07 23.39
CA ASP A 122 -11.22 -13.82 24.53
C ASP A 122 -11.43 -12.44 25.17
N THR A 123 -11.90 -11.48 24.38
CA THR A 123 -12.16 -10.09 24.79
C THR A 123 -13.65 -9.77 24.90
N GLU A 124 -14.51 -10.68 24.46
CA GLU A 124 -15.97 -10.55 24.32
C GLU A 124 -16.40 -9.36 23.45
N GLU A 125 -15.50 -8.85 22.60
CA GLU A 125 -15.79 -7.74 21.72
C GLU A 125 -16.56 -8.18 20.49
N ARG A 126 -17.60 -7.42 20.14
CA ARG A 126 -18.46 -7.69 18.98
C ARG A 126 -18.46 -6.52 18.02
N TYR A 127 -18.43 -6.82 16.73
CA TYR A 127 -18.44 -5.85 15.66
C TYR A 127 -19.40 -6.29 14.56
N VAL A 128 -20.11 -5.32 13.99
CA VAL A 128 -20.75 -5.46 12.68
C VAL A 128 -19.86 -4.74 11.68
N LEU A 129 -19.51 -5.41 10.59
CA LEU A 129 -18.85 -4.84 9.43
C LEU A 129 -19.86 -4.78 8.29
N THR A 130 -19.88 -3.68 7.55
CA THR A 130 -20.79 -3.50 6.41
C THR A 130 -20.04 -2.90 5.24
N VAL A 131 -20.01 -3.65 4.14
CA VAL A 131 -19.63 -3.13 2.82
C VAL A 131 -20.88 -2.71 2.11
N GLU A 132 -21.00 -1.42 1.79
CA GLU A 132 -22.09 -0.85 1.00
C GLU A 132 -21.60 0.45 0.35
N ASN A 133 -22.04 0.75 -0.87
CA ASN A 133 -21.63 1.94 -1.62
C ASN A 133 -20.11 2.08 -1.80
N GLY A 134 -19.40 0.95 -1.95
CA GLY A 134 -17.95 0.96 -2.16
C GLY A 134 -17.10 1.33 -0.93
N VAL A 135 -17.67 1.35 0.27
CA VAL A 135 -16.95 1.61 1.53
C VAL A 135 -17.17 0.48 2.53
N LEU A 136 -16.18 0.26 3.41
CA LEU A 136 -16.30 -0.62 4.57
C LEU A 136 -16.52 0.22 5.82
N ASN A 137 -17.63 -0.01 6.52
CA ASN A 137 -17.91 0.56 7.83
C ASN A 137 -17.90 -0.52 8.89
N TYR A 138 -17.65 -0.15 10.15
CA TYR A 138 -17.80 -1.05 11.28
C TYR A 138 -18.46 -0.35 12.48
N ALA A 139 -19.13 -1.13 13.32
CA ALA A 139 -19.74 -0.65 14.55
C ALA A 139 -19.42 -1.61 15.72
N ARG A 140 -18.76 -1.08 16.74
CA ARG A 140 -18.41 -1.80 17.97
C ARG A 140 -19.63 -2.02 18.87
N GLY A 141 -19.66 -3.14 19.57
CA GLY A 141 -20.71 -3.52 20.52
C GLY A 141 -22.05 -3.84 19.85
N LYS A 142 -22.06 -4.08 18.54
CA LYS A 142 -23.26 -4.42 17.77
C LYS A 142 -23.14 -5.81 17.15
N GLN A 143 -24.29 -6.36 16.79
CA GLN A 143 -24.45 -7.57 15.99
C GLN A 143 -25.66 -7.39 15.08
N ALA A 144 -25.55 -7.83 13.83
CA ALA A 144 -26.65 -7.82 12.87
C ALA A 144 -27.31 -9.21 12.85
N ASP A 145 -28.63 -9.25 13.00
CA ASP A 145 -29.41 -10.49 12.96
C ASP A 145 -29.47 -11.09 11.55
N ASP A 146 -29.33 -10.23 10.53
CA ASP A 146 -29.35 -10.55 9.10
C ASP A 146 -27.95 -10.55 8.47
N ALA A 147 -26.89 -10.77 9.26
CA ALA A 147 -25.54 -10.87 8.74
C ALA A 147 -25.41 -12.04 7.75
N ASP A 148 -24.78 -11.78 6.60
CA ASP A 148 -24.45 -12.78 5.59
C ASP A 148 -23.50 -13.86 6.15
N VAL A 149 -22.55 -13.43 6.99
CA VAL A 149 -21.57 -14.30 7.63
C VAL A 149 -21.20 -13.80 9.01
N SER A 150 -21.00 -14.71 9.96
CA SER A 150 -20.56 -14.42 11.33
C SER A 150 -19.28 -15.17 11.65
N LEU A 151 -18.25 -14.43 12.04
CA LEU A 151 -16.93 -14.92 12.45
C LEU A 151 -16.83 -14.89 13.97
N ALA A 152 -16.35 -15.97 14.58
CA ALA A 152 -15.99 -16.00 15.99
C ALA A 152 -14.60 -16.62 16.17
N MET A 153 -13.70 -15.91 16.86
CA MET A 153 -12.35 -16.40 17.16
C MET A 153 -11.74 -15.60 18.33
N PRO A 154 -10.75 -16.10 19.06
CA PRO A 154 -9.93 -15.26 19.94
C PRO A 154 -9.15 -14.20 19.15
N ARG A 155 -8.86 -13.04 19.75
CA ARG A 155 -7.97 -12.04 19.15
C ARG A 155 -6.56 -12.60 18.93
N ALA A 156 -6.10 -13.51 19.78
CA ALA A 156 -4.84 -14.22 19.59
C ALA A 156 -4.79 -14.97 18.24
N VAL A 157 -5.89 -15.62 17.85
CA VAL A 157 -5.99 -16.35 16.58
C VAL A 157 -5.89 -15.41 15.38
N LEU A 158 -6.54 -14.25 15.45
CA LEU A 158 -6.37 -13.21 14.43
C LEU A 158 -4.90 -12.78 14.31
N ASN A 159 -4.20 -12.57 15.43
CA ASN A 159 -2.80 -12.15 15.41
C ASN A 159 -1.89 -13.20 14.73
N GLU A 160 -2.09 -14.49 15.02
CA GLU A 160 -1.34 -15.58 14.39
C GLU A 160 -1.56 -15.62 12.87
N ILE A 161 -2.80 -15.39 12.43
CA ILE A 161 -3.13 -15.29 11.00
C ILE A 161 -2.44 -14.09 10.36
N LEU A 162 -2.47 -12.91 11.00
CA LEU A 162 -1.83 -11.70 10.48
C LEU A 162 -0.29 -11.79 10.46
N LEU A 163 0.28 -12.61 11.34
CA LEU A 163 1.71 -12.91 11.36
C LEU A 163 2.13 -13.96 10.33
N GLY A 164 1.18 -14.66 9.73
CA GLY A 164 1.44 -15.80 8.84
C GLY A 164 1.89 -17.05 9.59
N GLU A 165 1.68 -17.12 10.90
CA GLU A 165 2.01 -18.28 11.75
C GLU A 165 0.96 -19.39 11.61
N ALA A 166 -0.28 -19.03 11.25
CA ALA A 166 -1.37 -19.95 10.98
C ALA A 166 -2.21 -19.48 9.78
N THR A 167 -2.92 -20.40 9.14
CA THR A 167 -3.92 -20.04 8.13
C THR A 167 -5.32 -20.00 8.72
N PRO A 168 -6.26 -19.22 8.15
CA PRO A 168 -7.66 -19.27 8.55
C PRO A 168 -8.25 -20.69 8.46
N ALA A 169 -7.86 -21.46 7.44
CA ALA A 169 -8.33 -22.83 7.25
C ALA A 169 -7.92 -23.76 8.39
N ASP A 170 -6.68 -23.65 8.86
CA ASP A 170 -6.18 -24.46 9.98
C ASP A 170 -6.96 -24.16 11.26
N LYS A 171 -7.23 -22.87 11.54
CA LYS A 171 -7.94 -22.43 12.74
C LYS A 171 -9.42 -22.80 12.73
N LEU A 172 -10.04 -22.87 11.55
CA LEU A 172 -11.38 -23.43 11.40
C LEU A 172 -11.39 -24.94 11.63
N ALA A 173 -10.37 -25.66 11.15
CA ALA A 173 -10.27 -27.11 11.32
C ALA A 173 -10.00 -27.52 12.78
N THR A 174 -9.23 -26.73 13.54
CA THR A 174 -9.00 -26.96 14.98
C THR A 174 -10.17 -26.52 15.86
N GLY A 175 -11.13 -25.77 15.31
CA GLY A 175 -12.27 -25.20 16.04
C GLY A 175 -11.91 -23.98 16.90
N GLU A 176 -10.70 -23.43 16.75
CA GLU A 176 -10.28 -22.18 17.39
C GLU A 176 -10.93 -20.95 16.74
N ALA A 177 -11.33 -21.07 15.48
CA ALA A 177 -12.20 -20.12 14.79
C ALA A 177 -13.48 -20.83 14.33
N ALA A 178 -14.58 -20.09 14.26
CA ALA A 178 -15.85 -20.56 13.77
C ALA A 178 -16.44 -19.57 12.75
N ILE A 179 -17.07 -20.13 11.72
CA ILE A 179 -17.84 -19.38 10.72
C ILE A 179 -19.27 -19.91 10.73
N GLN A 180 -20.23 -18.99 10.77
CA GLN A 180 -21.66 -19.27 10.60
C GLN A 180 -22.19 -18.42 9.46
N GLY A 181 -23.26 -18.86 8.78
CA GLY A 181 -23.79 -18.19 7.59
C GLY A 181 -23.11 -18.66 6.31
N ASP A 182 -22.89 -17.76 5.36
CA ASP A 182 -22.32 -18.05 4.03
C ASP A 182 -20.80 -17.74 3.96
N PRO A 183 -19.92 -18.76 3.96
CA PRO A 183 -18.48 -18.55 3.79
C PRO A 183 -18.11 -17.90 2.44
N GLY A 184 -18.96 -18.04 1.42
CA GLY A 184 -18.76 -17.40 0.11
C GLY A 184 -18.77 -15.88 0.20
N LYS A 185 -19.52 -15.30 1.14
CA LYS A 185 -19.57 -13.85 1.39
C LYS A 185 -18.29 -13.32 2.01
N LEU A 186 -17.64 -14.12 2.87
CA LEU A 186 -16.31 -13.79 3.37
C LEU A 186 -15.27 -13.83 2.24
N ALA A 187 -15.31 -14.86 1.38
CA ALA A 187 -14.42 -14.95 0.23
C ALA A 187 -14.64 -13.80 -0.77
N GLU A 188 -15.90 -13.42 -1.02
CA GLU A 188 -16.27 -12.25 -1.81
C GLU A 188 -15.66 -10.98 -1.22
N PHE A 189 -15.79 -10.75 0.09
CA PHE A 189 -15.18 -9.62 0.77
C PHE A 189 -13.65 -9.60 0.63
N MET A 190 -12.97 -10.72 0.88
CA MET A 190 -11.52 -10.81 0.77
C MET A 190 -11.01 -10.50 -0.65
N ALA A 191 -11.77 -10.87 -1.69
CA ALA A 191 -11.44 -10.57 -3.08
C ALA A 191 -11.63 -9.09 -3.46
N LEU A 192 -12.31 -8.30 -2.60
CA LEU A 192 -12.43 -6.85 -2.76
C LEU A 192 -11.28 -6.08 -2.13
N LEU A 193 -10.37 -6.73 -1.40
CA LEU A 193 -9.23 -6.09 -0.77
C LEU A 193 -8.02 -6.07 -1.73
N ASP A 194 -7.28 -4.98 -1.70
CA ASP A 194 -6.07 -4.77 -2.47
C ASP A 194 -4.83 -5.30 -1.72
N ASP A 195 -3.78 -5.63 -2.48
CA ASP A 195 -2.44 -5.90 -1.96
C ASP A 195 -1.50 -4.82 -2.51
N PHE A 196 -0.73 -4.18 -1.63
CA PHE A 196 0.12 -3.06 -2.03
C PHE A 196 1.51 -3.55 -2.47
N GLU A 197 1.88 -3.25 -3.70
CA GLU A 197 3.24 -3.46 -4.21
C GLU A 197 4.22 -2.53 -3.47
N PHE A 198 5.26 -3.10 -2.87
CA PHE A 198 6.24 -2.33 -2.11
C PHE A 198 7.12 -1.48 -3.03
N TRP A 199 7.54 -2.04 -4.16
CA TRP A 199 8.48 -1.41 -5.09
C TRP A 199 7.76 -0.67 -6.21
N PHE A 200 6.82 0.21 -5.86
CA PHE A 200 6.15 1.07 -6.84
C PHE A 200 7.11 2.16 -7.37
N ASN A 201 6.94 2.54 -8.64
CA ASN A 201 7.79 3.57 -9.25
C ASN A 201 7.56 4.94 -8.59
N ILE A 202 8.64 5.65 -8.30
CA ILE A 202 8.59 7.03 -7.78
C ILE A 202 9.04 8.04 -8.84
N VAL A 203 10.17 7.77 -9.51
CA VAL A 203 10.84 8.71 -10.44
C VAL A 203 10.47 8.50 -11.91
N THR A 204 9.63 7.52 -12.18
CA THR A 204 9.01 7.24 -13.48
C THR A 204 7.52 6.94 -13.27
N PRO A 205 6.68 7.01 -14.32
CA PRO A 205 5.28 6.59 -14.24
C PRO A 205 5.11 5.12 -13.82
#